data_AF-A0A943LTH2-F1
#
_entry.id   AF-A0A943LTH2-F1
#
_cell.length_a   1.000
_cell.length_b   1.000
_cell.length_c   1.000
_cell.angle_alpha   90.00
_cell.angle_beta   90.00
_cell.angle_gamma   90.00
#
_symmetry.space_group_name_H-M   'P 1'
#
loop_
_entity.id
_entity.type
_entity.pdbx_description
1 polymer ?
#
loop_
_entity_poly.entity_id
_entity_poly.type
_entity_poly.pdbx_seq_one_letter_code
_entity_poly.pdbx_strand_id
1 'polypeptide(L)'
;IVDDFNAAGLKAFGPTKAAAELEWSKDFAKEIMVKYDVPTAAYGTFSDFEEAKAYIEEKGAPIVVKADGLALGKGVVVAETVEQAIEAAHEMLLDNKFGDSGARVVIEEFLDGEEFSLFAFVNGDKFYIIPTAQDHNRAYDGDKGPNTGGMGAYAPVPHLSQSVVDTAVDTIVKPVLEGMIKEGRPYTGVLYAGLILTADGPKVIEFNSRFGDPETQIILPRLTSDFAQNITDILEGKEPAITWTDKGVTLGVVVASNGYPLAYEKGVKLPAKTEGDIITYYAGAKFAENGQDLLSNGGRVYMLVTTADTVKDGQNIIYNELDKQNTEGLFYRNDIGSKANK
;
A
#
# COMPACT_ATOMS: atom_id res chain seq x y z
N ILE A 1 7.49 19.07 5.00
CA ILE A 1 6.13 19.62 5.29
C ILE A 1 5.74 19.50 6.75
N VAL A 2 5.72 18.30 7.37
CA VAL A 2 5.34 18.16 8.79
C VAL A 2 6.30 18.94 9.69
N ASP A 3 7.62 18.83 9.49
CA ASP A 3 8.60 19.62 10.24
C ASP A 3 8.39 21.13 10.06
N ASP A 4 8.07 21.57 8.83
CA ASP A 4 7.82 22.98 8.52
C ASP A 4 6.55 23.51 9.21
N PHE A 5 5.48 22.70 9.23
CA PHE A 5 4.24 23.00 9.94
C PHE A 5 4.49 23.11 11.44
N ASN A 6 5.20 22.14 12.02
CA ASN A 6 5.56 22.14 13.43
C ASN A 6 6.40 23.38 13.79
N ALA A 7 7.40 23.74 12.97
CA ALA A 7 8.21 24.94 13.17
C ALA A 7 7.38 26.24 13.08
N ALA A 8 6.30 26.25 12.31
CA ALA A 8 5.35 27.36 12.22
C ALA A 8 4.25 27.33 13.30
N GLY A 9 4.23 26.34 14.20
CA GLY A 9 3.17 26.17 15.20
C GLY A 9 1.82 25.72 14.61
N LEU A 10 1.83 25.14 13.41
CA LEU A 10 0.67 24.57 12.74
C LEU A 10 0.57 23.07 13.02
N LYS A 11 -0.65 22.60 13.31
CA LYS A 11 -0.90 21.17 13.49
C LYS A 11 -0.81 20.42 12.16
N ALA A 12 -0.11 19.29 12.15
CA ALA A 12 -0.04 18.39 11.00
C ALA A 12 -0.16 16.92 11.47
N PHE A 13 -1.02 16.14 10.81
CA PHE A 13 -1.12 14.71 11.04
C PHE A 13 -0.32 13.95 10.00
N GLY A 14 0.90 13.58 10.37
CA GLY A 14 1.85 12.88 9.52
C GLY A 14 3.21 12.81 10.20
N PRO A 15 4.11 11.94 9.73
CA PRO A 15 5.40 11.77 10.38
C PRO A 15 6.34 12.93 10.04
N THR A 16 7.24 13.24 10.97
CA THR A 16 8.39 14.11 10.68
C THR A 16 9.25 13.48 9.59
N LYS A 17 10.13 14.26 8.95
CA LYS A 17 11.08 13.75 7.96
C LYS A 17 11.91 12.57 8.49
N ALA A 18 12.29 12.63 9.77
CA ALA A 18 13.07 11.58 10.44
C ALA A 18 12.23 10.32 10.73
N ALA A 19 10.96 10.46 11.11
CA ALA A 19 10.07 9.31 11.30
C ALA A 19 9.64 8.67 9.97
N ALA A 20 9.48 9.48 8.91
CA ALA A 20 9.10 9.02 7.58
C ALA A 20 10.19 8.18 6.89
N GLU A 21 11.43 8.16 7.42
CA GLU A 21 12.50 7.27 6.96
C GLU A 21 12.10 5.79 7.01
N LEU A 22 11.14 5.45 7.87
CA LEU A 22 10.54 4.12 7.92
C LEU A 22 9.90 3.68 6.59
N GLU A 23 9.42 4.60 5.74
CA GLU A 23 8.93 4.29 4.38
C GLU A 23 10.01 4.49 3.32
N TRP A 24 10.69 5.64 3.32
CA TRP A 24 11.56 5.99 2.20
C TRP A 24 12.91 5.29 2.20
N SER A 25 13.37 4.73 3.33
CA SER A 25 14.60 3.92 3.44
C SER A 25 14.25 2.51 3.86
N LYS A 26 14.31 1.57 2.91
CA LYS A 26 14.04 0.15 3.16
C LYS A 26 15.10 -0.45 4.07
N ASP A 27 16.33 0.03 3.91
CA ASP A 27 17.47 -0.33 4.76
C ASP A 27 17.20 0.04 6.23
N PHE A 28 16.82 1.30 6.50
CA PHE A 28 16.46 1.74 7.85
C PHE A 28 15.28 0.96 8.43
N ALA A 29 14.24 0.71 7.63
CA ALA A 29 13.10 -0.10 8.07
C ALA A 29 13.55 -1.49 8.51
N LYS A 30 14.44 -2.13 7.74
CA LYS A 30 15.00 -3.44 8.07
C LYS A 30 15.94 -3.41 9.29
N GLU A 31 16.77 -2.38 9.43
CA GLU A 31 17.61 -2.20 10.63
C GLU A 31 16.76 -2.08 11.90
N ILE A 32 15.70 -1.27 11.88
CA ILE A 32 14.75 -1.16 12.99
C ILE A 32 14.12 -2.51 13.28
N MET A 33 13.68 -3.22 12.23
CA MET A 33 13.03 -4.51 12.42
C MET A 33 13.96 -5.54 13.07
N VAL A 34 15.21 -5.65 12.60
CA VAL A 34 16.19 -6.56 13.20
C VAL A 34 16.56 -6.15 14.62
N LYS A 35 16.80 -4.85 14.86
CA LYS A 35 17.23 -4.35 16.18
C LYS A 35 16.17 -4.56 17.26
N TYR A 36 14.90 -4.60 16.88
CA TYR A 36 13.75 -4.71 17.78
C TYR A 36 12.96 -6.02 17.60
N ASP A 37 13.59 -7.05 17.03
CA ASP A 37 13.04 -8.41 16.88
C ASP A 37 11.68 -8.47 16.18
N VAL A 38 11.44 -7.58 15.21
CA VAL A 38 10.21 -7.53 14.41
C VAL A 38 10.32 -8.56 13.28
N PRO A 39 9.34 -9.45 13.11
CA PRO A 39 9.39 -10.50 12.11
C PRO A 39 9.30 -9.91 10.69
N THR A 40 10.31 -10.17 9.87
CA THR A 40 10.40 -9.76 8.46
C THR A 40 11.21 -10.78 7.66
N ALA A 41 11.21 -10.65 6.32
CA ALA A 41 12.06 -11.46 5.45
C ALA A 41 13.55 -11.24 5.78
N ALA A 42 14.32 -12.33 5.80
CA ALA A 42 15.79 -12.23 5.83
C ALA A 42 16.27 -11.37 4.65
N TYR A 43 17.28 -10.53 4.86
CA TYR A 43 17.70 -9.58 3.84
C TYR A 43 19.21 -9.33 3.85
N GLY A 44 19.69 -8.70 2.78
CA GLY A 44 20.97 -8.00 2.71
C GLY A 44 20.82 -6.71 1.91
N THR A 45 21.60 -5.69 2.27
CA THR A 45 21.65 -4.40 1.55
C THR A 45 22.99 -4.27 0.85
N PHE A 46 22.96 -3.90 -0.44
CA PHE A 46 24.15 -3.86 -1.28
C PHE A 46 24.22 -2.57 -2.08
N SER A 47 25.43 -2.01 -2.19
CA SER A 47 25.75 -0.89 -3.09
C SER A 47 26.71 -1.28 -4.21
N ASP A 48 27.35 -2.44 -4.09
CA ASP A 48 28.20 -3.04 -5.11
C ASP A 48 27.46 -4.20 -5.79
N PHE A 49 27.52 -4.22 -7.13
CA PHE A 49 26.81 -5.21 -7.92
C PHE A 49 27.39 -6.62 -7.76
N GLU A 50 28.71 -6.78 -7.63
CA GLU A 50 29.32 -8.09 -7.50
C GLU A 50 29.02 -8.71 -6.12
N GLU A 51 28.97 -7.89 -5.06
CA GLU A 51 28.50 -8.33 -3.74
C GLU A 51 27.03 -8.74 -3.76
N ALA A 52 26.16 -7.94 -4.39
CA ALA A 52 24.74 -8.26 -4.55
C ALA A 52 24.54 -9.58 -5.32
N LYS A 53 25.27 -9.74 -6.42
CA LYS A 53 25.26 -10.94 -7.25
C LYS A 53 25.71 -12.17 -6.47
N ALA A 54 26.83 -12.09 -5.75
CA ALA A 54 27.31 -13.19 -4.93
C ALA A 54 26.29 -13.62 -3.86
N TYR A 55 25.62 -12.66 -3.23
CA TYR A 55 24.54 -12.95 -2.28
C TYR A 55 23.35 -13.65 -2.95
N ILE A 56 22.92 -13.19 -4.13
CA ILE A 56 21.85 -13.82 -4.91
C ILE A 56 22.23 -15.26 -5.29
N GLU A 57 23.46 -15.48 -5.77
CA GLU A 57 23.96 -16.81 -6.14
C GLU A 57 24.04 -17.76 -4.93
N GLU A 58 24.35 -17.23 -3.73
CA GLU A 58 24.35 -18.01 -2.48
C GLU A 58 22.93 -18.38 -2.03
N LYS A 59 21.98 -17.43 -2.05
CA LYS A 59 20.62 -17.64 -1.55
C LYS A 59 19.73 -18.42 -2.53
N GLY A 60 19.97 -18.28 -3.83
CA GLY A 60 19.13 -18.88 -4.86
C GLY A 60 17.83 -18.10 -5.09
N ALA A 61 16.85 -18.78 -5.69
CA ALA A 61 15.53 -18.22 -6.03
C ALA A 61 14.40 -19.19 -5.58
N PRO A 62 13.16 -18.71 -5.36
CA PRO A 62 12.70 -17.33 -5.56
C PRO A 62 13.28 -16.34 -4.54
N ILE A 63 13.55 -15.11 -5.00
CA ILE A 63 14.13 -14.04 -4.19
C ILE A 63 13.57 -12.68 -4.63
N VAL A 64 13.51 -11.71 -3.72
CA VAL A 64 12.96 -10.38 -4.00
C VAL A 64 14.08 -9.36 -4.04
N VAL A 65 14.16 -8.60 -5.13
CA VAL A 65 15.12 -7.48 -5.28
C VAL A 65 14.35 -6.17 -5.24
N LYS A 66 14.71 -5.30 -4.29
CA LYS A 66 14.06 -4.01 -4.08
C LYS A 66 15.05 -2.85 -4.20
N ALA A 67 14.67 -1.79 -4.89
CA ALA A 67 15.42 -0.53 -4.88
C ALA A 67 15.22 0.17 -3.52
N ASP A 68 16.30 0.67 -2.92
CA ASP A 68 16.23 1.46 -1.68
C ASP A 68 15.85 2.91 -1.99
N GLY A 69 14.69 3.37 -1.49
CA GLY A 69 14.10 4.65 -1.90
C GLY A 69 12.64 4.56 -2.33
N LEU A 70 12.09 5.73 -2.68
CA LEU A 70 10.73 5.86 -3.21
C LEU A 70 10.73 5.52 -4.71
N ALA A 71 10.27 4.32 -5.03
CA ALA A 71 10.13 3.84 -6.41
C ALA A 71 8.65 3.69 -6.85
N LEU A 72 7.70 4.28 -6.13
CA LEU A 72 6.25 4.27 -6.43
C LEU A 72 5.68 2.86 -6.70
N GLY A 73 6.11 1.86 -5.92
CA GLY A 73 5.70 0.45 -6.09
C GLY A 73 6.34 -0.29 -7.28
N LYS A 74 7.16 0.40 -8.10
CA LYS A 74 7.77 -0.16 -9.32
C LYS A 74 9.18 -0.72 -9.10
N GLY A 75 9.81 -0.39 -7.98
CA GLY A 75 11.17 -0.83 -7.64
C GLY A 75 11.23 -2.15 -6.90
N VAL A 76 10.26 -3.06 -7.11
CA VAL A 76 10.22 -4.38 -6.47
C VAL A 76 10.08 -5.45 -7.54
N VAL A 77 11.04 -6.36 -7.61
CA VAL A 77 11.05 -7.50 -8.52
C VAL A 77 11.06 -8.79 -7.71
N VAL A 78 10.04 -9.63 -7.90
CA VAL A 78 10.03 -11.01 -7.42
C VAL A 78 10.63 -11.88 -8.52
N ALA A 79 11.86 -12.33 -8.31
CA ALA A 79 12.60 -13.14 -9.29
C ALA A 79 12.40 -14.62 -9.00
N GLU A 80 11.90 -15.37 -9.99
CA GLU A 80 11.69 -16.82 -9.90
C GLU A 80 12.98 -17.60 -10.21
N THR A 81 13.97 -16.93 -10.78
CA THR A 81 15.28 -17.49 -11.17
C THR A 81 16.42 -16.58 -10.71
N VAL A 82 17.60 -17.16 -10.50
CA VAL A 82 18.81 -16.43 -10.13
C VAL A 82 19.18 -15.40 -11.20
N GLU A 83 19.02 -15.77 -12.48
CA GLU A 83 19.30 -14.89 -13.61
C GLU A 83 18.42 -13.65 -13.61
N GLN A 84 17.11 -13.81 -13.36
CA GLN A 84 16.18 -12.68 -13.22
C GLN A 84 16.55 -11.77 -12.04
N ALA A 85 16.98 -12.35 -10.92
CA ALA A 85 17.39 -11.58 -9.75
C ALA A 85 18.65 -10.76 -10.02
N ILE A 86 19.65 -11.35 -10.69
CA ILE A 86 20.89 -10.67 -11.07
C ILE A 86 20.59 -9.54 -12.07
N GLU A 87 19.73 -9.77 -13.06
CA GLU A 87 19.31 -8.74 -14.00
C GLU A 87 18.62 -7.58 -13.28
N ALA A 88 17.69 -7.87 -12.35
CA ALA A 88 17.04 -6.84 -11.56
C ALA A 88 18.03 -6.02 -10.70
N ALA A 89 18.99 -6.68 -10.06
CA ALA A 89 20.03 -5.99 -9.28
C ALA A 89 20.93 -5.12 -10.16
N HIS A 90 21.27 -5.58 -11.37
CA HIS A 90 22.04 -4.82 -12.35
C HIS A 90 21.28 -3.55 -12.77
N GLU A 91 20.03 -3.67 -13.18
CA GLU A 91 19.21 -2.54 -13.62
C GLU A 91 19.03 -1.48 -12.52
N MET A 92 18.93 -1.93 -11.26
CA MET A 92 18.75 -1.03 -10.12
C MET A 92 20.05 -0.31 -9.71
N LEU A 93 21.19 -1.01 -9.69
CA LEU A 93 22.47 -0.45 -9.22
C LEU A 93 23.27 0.30 -10.30
N LEU A 94 23.28 -0.20 -11.54
CA LEU A 94 24.18 0.28 -12.58
C LEU A 94 23.48 1.17 -13.61
N ASP A 95 22.25 0.82 -14.00
CA ASP A 95 21.53 1.55 -15.05
C ASP A 95 20.74 2.76 -14.50
N ASN A 96 20.81 2.98 -13.19
CA ASN A 96 20.13 4.05 -12.44
C ASN A 96 18.66 4.26 -12.87
N LYS A 97 17.98 3.16 -13.23
CA LYS A 97 16.65 3.15 -13.87
C LYS A 97 15.58 3.84 -13.02
N PHE A 98 15.83 4.00 -11.72
CA PHE A 98 14.94 4.60 -10.74
C PHE A 98 15.44 5.94 -10.14
N GLY A 99 16.46 6.57 -10.74
CA GLY A 99 17.04 7.84 -10.25
C GLY A 99 17.82 7.66 -8.95
N ASP A 100 17.96 8.71 -8.12
CA ASP A 100 18.71 8.68 -6.85
C ASP A 100 18.27 7.56 -5.87
N SER A 101 17.07 6.99 -6.07
CA SER A 101 16.53 5.81 -5.38
C SER A 101 17.17 4.45 -5.81
N GLY A 102 18.27 4.47 -6.59
CA GLY A 102 18.97 3.27 -7.10
C GLY A 102 20.37 3.04 -6.50
N ALA A 103 20.84 3.90 -5.59
CA ALA A 103 22.20 3.81 -5.05
C ALA A 103 22.46 2.53 -4.23
N ARG A 104 21.40 1.87 -3.75
CA ARG A 104 21.44 0.62 -3.00
C ARG A 104 20.26 -0.27 -3.39
N VAL A 105 20.45 -1.57 -3.27
CA VAL A 105 19.39 -2.57 -3.37
C VAL A 105 19.27 -3.34 -2.07
N VAL A 106 18.04 -3.66 -1.70
CA VAL A 106 17.71 -4.59 -0.62
C VAL A 106 17.25 -5.90 -1.27
N ILE A 107 17.99 -6.98 -1.01
CA ILE A 107 17.69 -8.32 -1.50
C ILE A 107 17.09 -9.12 -0.34
N GLU A 108 15.88 -9.64 -0.52
CA GLU A 108 15.10 -10.28 0.54
C GLU A 108 14.69 -11.71 0.16
N GLU A 109 14.61 -12.57 1.18
CA GLU A 109 13.92 -13.85 1.10
C GLU A 109 12.50 -13.67 0.54
N PHE A 110 12.11 -14.55 -0.38
CA PHE A 110 10.73 -14.64 -0.83
C PHE A 110 9.85 -15.23 0.29
N LEU A 111 8.85 -14.47 0.71
CA LEU A 111 7.86 -14.94 1.68
C LEU A 111 6.64 -15.49 0.95
N ASP A 112 6.28 -16.74 1.26
CA ASP A 112 5.05 -17.36 0.80
C ASP A 112 3.95 -17.22 1.85
N GLY A 113 2.74 -16.87 1.41
CA GLY A 113 1.62 -16.62 2.29
C GLY A 113 0.58 -15.67 1.74
N GLU A 114 -0.34 -15.27 2.61
CA GLU A 114 -1.42 -14.35 2.27
C GLU A 114 -1.08 -12.92 2.66
N GLU A 115 -1.02 -12.02 1.68
CA GLU A 115 -0.79 -10.60 1.90
C GLU A 115 -2.02 -9.91 2.50
N PHE A 116 -1.79 -9.02 3.45
CA PHE A 116 -2.79 -8.13 4.01
C PHE A 116 -2.15 -6.84 4.50
N SER A 117 -2.94 -5.78 4.59
CA SER A 117 -2.52 -4.47 5.02
C SER A 117 -3.12 -4.17 6.39
N LEU A 118 -2.26 -3.82 7.35
CA LEU A 118 -2.65 -3.40 8.70
C LEU A 118 -2.30 -1.92 8.88
N PHE A 119 -3.26 -1.15 9.36
CA PHE A 119 -3.12 0.29 9.51
C PHE A 119 -3.32 0.70 10.97
N ALA A 120 -2.64 1.76 11.39
CA ALA A 120 -2.87 2.39 12.67
C ALA A 120 -2.80 3.91 12.55
N PHE A 121 -3.70 4.61 13.25
CA PHE A 121 -3.43 6.00 13.61
C PHE A 121 -2.46 6.02 14.78
N VAL A 122 -1.41 6.83 14.72
CA VAL A 122 -0.33 6.84 15.70
C VAL A 122 -0.04 8.26 16.17
N ASN A 123 0.25 8.41 17.46
CA ASN A 123 0.92 9.57 18.03
C ASN A 123 1.87 9.14 19.15
N GLY A 124 3.15 8.97 18.81
CA GLY A 124 4.16 8.48 19.72
C GLY A 124 3.90 7.04 20.14
N ASP A 125 3.65 6.84 21.43
CA ASP A 125 3.38 5.55 22.05
C ASP A 125 1.90 5.13 21.98
N LYS A 126 1.00 6.06 21.66
CA LYS A 126 -0.43 5.77 21.47
C LYS A 126 -0.72 5.43 20.02
N PHE A 127 -1.48 4.37 19.81
CA PHE A 127 -1.94 3.98 18.48
C PHE A 127 -3.33 3.35 18.51
N TYR A 128 -4.03 3.45 17.39
CA TYR A 128 -5.41 3.00 17.21
C TYR A 128 -5.52 2.20 15.90
N ILE A 129 -5.83 0.91 16.02
CA ILE A 129 -5.90 0.00 14.88
C ILE A 129 -7.10 0.33 13.99
N ILE A 130 -6.85 0.30 12.69
CA ILE A 130 -7.81 0.53 11.60
C ILE A 130 -8.14 -0.85 10.98
N PRO A 131 -9.35 -1.06 10.44
CA PRO A 131 -9.72 -2.31 9.77
C PRO A 131 -8.69 -2.76 8.74
N THR A 132 -8.43 -4.07 8.69
CA THR A 132 -7.53 -4.66 7.71
C THR A 132 -8.06 -4.47 6.29
N ALA A 133 -7.14 -4.42 5.34
CA ALA A 133 -7.47 -4.42 3.92
C ALA A 133 -6.61 -5.44 3.18
N GLN A 134 -7.04 -5.85 1.99
CA GLN A 134 -6.19 -6.57 1.05
C GLN A 134 -6.25 -5.87 -0.30
N ASP A 135 -5.10 -5.39 -0.76
CA ASP A 135 -4.91 -4.79 -2.09
C ASP A 135 -4.52 -5.86 -3.13
N HIS A 136 -4.76 -5.54 -4.39
CA HIS A 136 -4.38 -6.30 -5.58
C HIS A 136 -3.37 -5.49 -6.38
N ASN A 137 -2.09 -5.68 -6.05
CA ASN A 137 -0.97 -4.93 -6.64
C ASN A 137 -0.69 -5.25 -8.11
N ARG A 138 -1.01 -6.45 -8.58
CA ARG A 138 -0.71 -6.90 -9.95
C ARG A 138 -1.68 -6.27 -10.95
N ALA A 139 -1.15 -5.86 -12.12
CA ALA A 139 -1.90 -5.13 -13.13
C ALA A 139 -3.08 -5.91 -13.72
N TYR A 140 -2.95 -7.24 -13.89
CA TYR A 140 -3.91 -8.07 -14.62
C TYR A 140 -4.48 -9.19 -13.76
N ASP A 141 -5.63 -9.72 -14.21
CA ASP A 141 -6.35 -10.83 -13.58
C ASP A 141 -5.44 -12.05 -13.32
N GLY A 142 -5.70 -12.73 -12.21
CA GLY A 142 -4.92 -13.87 -11.75
C GLY A 142 -3.53 -13.48 -11.26
N ASP A 143 -3.38 -12.26 -10.74
CA ASP A 143 -2.13 -11.70 -10.22
C ASP A 143 -0.97 -11.70 -11.24
N LYS A 144 -1.30 -11.37 -12.49
CA LYS A 144 -0.36 -11.33 -13.60
C LYS A 144 0.10 -9.91 -13.92
N GLY A 145 1.20 -9.84 -14.67
CA GLY A 145 1.77 -8.58 -15.13
C GLY A 145 2.61 -7.87 -14.08
N PRO A 146 3.07 -6.65 -14.37
CA PRO A 146 3.91 -5.88 -13.47
C PRO A 146 3.16 -5.46 -12.18
N ASN A 147 3.94 -5.14 -11.14
CA ASN A 147 3.42 -4.47 -9.95
C ASN A 147 2.94 -3.05 -10.30
N THR A 148 1.85 -2.64 -9.65
CA THR A 148 1.23 -1.33 -9.75
C THR A 148 1.23 -0.67 -8.37
N GLY A 149 0.56 0.47 -8.24
CA GLY A 149 0.26 1.03 -6.92
C GLY A 149 -0.99 0.43 -6.27
N GLY A 150 -1.63 -0.57 -6.90
CA GLY A 150 -2.89 -1.19 -6.47
C GLY A 150 -4.02 -0.98 -7.48
N MET A 151 -4.62 -2.09 -7.93
CA MET A 151 -5.72 -2.14 -8.91
C MET A 151 -7.11 -2.33 -8.26
N GLY A 152 -7.16 -2.45 -6.95
CA GLY A 152 -8.40 -2.58 -6.21
C GLY A 152 -8.16 -3.24 -4.86
N ALA A 153 -9.01 -2.92 -3.89
CA ALA A 153 -8.86 -3.40 -2.54
C ALA A 153 -10.24 -3.69 -1.92
N TYR A 154 -10.24 -4.39 -0.80
CA TYR A 154 -11.44 -4.58 0.01
C TYR A 154 -11.11 -4.63 1.51
N ALA A 155 -12.07 -4.23 2.34
CA ALA A 155 -11.97 -4.23 3.80
C ALA A 155 -13.32 -4.52 4.47
N PRO A 156 -13.35 -5.25 5.61
CA PRO A 156 -12.22 -5.94 6.23
C PRO A 156 -11.77 -7.15 5.38
N VAL A 157 -10.68 -7.80 5.80
CA VAL A 157 -10.24 -9.09 5.23
C VAL A 157 -10.92 -10.22 6.02
N PRO A 158 -12.04 -10.81 5.54
CA PRO A 158 -12.93 -11.61 6.38
C PRO A 158 -12.37 -12.98 6.76
N HIS A 159 -11.45 -13.54 5.97
CA HIS A 159 -10.79 -14.82 6.25
C HIS A 159 -9.58 -14.66 7.19
N LEU A 160 -9.14 -13.43 7.48
CA LEU A 160 -8.05 -13.17 8.41
C LEU A 160 -8.60 -13.19 9.85
N SER A 161 -8.13 -14.13 10.66
CA SER A 161 -8.61 -14.22 12.05
C SER A 161 -8.11 -13.05 12.90
N GLN A 162 -8.91 -12.65 13.89
CA GLN A 162 -8.51 -11.61 14.84
C GLN A 162 -7.20 -11.96 15.57
N SER A 163 -6.93 -13.24 15.83
CA SER A 163 -5.67 -13.67 16.45
C SER A 163 -4.43 -13.36 15.62
N VAL A 164 -4.54 -13.37 14.28
CA VAL A 164 -3.43 -12.95 13.40
C VAL A 164 -3.21 -11.44 13.52
N VAL A 165 -4.29 -10.66 13.57
CA VAL A 165 -4.22 -9.20 13.78
C VAL A 165 -3.58 -8.88 15.13
N ASP A 166 -4.02 -9.55 16.20
CA ASP A 166 -3.46 -9.36 17.55
C ASP A 166 -1.96 -9.71 17.58
N THR A 167 -1.57 -10.81 16.94
CA THR A 167 -0.16 -11.21 16.81
C THR A 167 0.65 -10.15 16.06
N ALA A 168 0.14 -9.63 14.95
CA ALA A 168 0.80 -8.56 14.20
C ALA A 168 0.92 -7.28 15.03
N VAL A 169 -0.10 -6.93 15.83
CA VAL A 169 -0.01 -5.77 16.72
C VAL A 169 1.10 -5.96 17.76
N ASP A 170 1.16 -7.14 18.40
CA ASP A 170 2.10 -7.42 19.48
C ASP A 170 3.55 -7.60 19.01
N THR A 171 3.75 -8.20 17.85
CA THR A 171 5.10 -8.55 17.34
C THR A 171 5.64 -7.56 16.33
N ILE A 172 4.78 -6.72 15.72
CA ILE A 172 5.17 -5.79 14.65
C ILE A 172 4.88 -4.34 15.04
N VAL A 173 3.60 -3.99 15.25
CA VAL A 173 3.22 -2.58 15.43
C VAL A 173 3.82 -2.01 16.71
N LYS A 174 3.66 -2.68 17.86
CA LYS A 174 4.21 -2.21 19.13
C LYS A 174 5.73 -2.11 19.11
N PRO A 175 6.50 -3.15 18.72
CA PRO A 175 7.96 -3.08 18.81
C PRO A 175 8.57 -2.07 17.83
N VAL A 176 7.98 -1.88 16.64
CA VAL A 176 8.42 -0.82 15.71
C VAL A 176 8.19 0.56 16.29
N LEU A 177 7.00 0.85 16.84
CA LEU A 177 6.72 2.16 17.43
C LEU A 177 7.62 2.44 18.65
N GLU A 178 7.84 1.45 19.51
CA GLU A 178 8.79 1.55 20.61
C GLU A 178 10.22 1.79 20.13
N GLY A 179 10.64 1.07 19.09
CA GLY A 179 11.96 1.23 18.48
C GLY A 179 12.16 2.63 17.90
N MET A 180 11.17 3.12 17.16
CA MET A 180 11.17 4.48 16.60
C MET A 180 11.31 5.55 17.69
N ILE A 181 10.64 5.38 18.85
CA ILE A 181 10.82 6.28 20.00
C ILE A 181 12.24 6.20 20.56
N LYS A 182 12.78 4.99 20.76
CA LYS A 182 14.14 4.77 21.29
C LYS A 182 15.23 5.32 20.37
N GLU A 183 15.03 5.31 19.06
CA GLU A 183 15.93 5.94 18.08
C GLU A 183 15.73 7.46 17.94
N GLY A 184 14.88 8.08 18.77
CA GLY A 184 14.64 9.53 18.74
C GLY A 184 13.80 9.99 17.53
N ARG A 185 13.02 9.08 16.94
CA ARG A 185 12.20 9.29 15.74
C ARG A 185 10.72 8.96 16.03
N PRO A 186 10.09 9.53 17.07
CA PRO A 186 8.71 9.20 17.42
C PRO A 186 7.78 9.41 16.22
N TYR A 187 6.89 8.45 16.00
CA TYR A 187 6.04 8.42 14.82
C TYR A 187 4.68 9.08 15.12
N THR A 188 4.17 9.90 14.21
CA THR A 188 2.82 10.47 14.26
C THR A 188 2.21 10.34 12.86
N GLY A 189 0.92 10.05 12.74
CA GLY A 189 0.24 9.93 11.45
C GLY A 189 -0.37 8.54 11.24
N VAL A 190 -0.47 8.13 9.98
CA VAL A 190 -0.93 6.78 9.62
C VAL A 190 0.30 5.89 9.45
N LEU A 191 0.41 4.85 10.26
CA LEU A 191 1.33 3.75 10.00
C LEU A 191 0.59 2.72 9.15
N TYR A 192 1.13 2.43 7.98
CA TYR A 192 0.71 1.32 7.13
C TYR A 192 1.77 0.24 7.25
N ALA A 193 1.39 -0.97 7.61
CA ALA A 193 2.22 -2.16 7.55
C ALA A 193 1.70 -3.09 6.44
N GLY A 194 2.52 -3.30 5.40
CA GLY A 194 2.29 -4.34 4.40
C GLY A 194 2.78 -5.66 4.97
N LEU A 195 1.87 -6.58 5.22
CA LEU A 195 2.14 -7.83 5.93
C LEU A 195 1.84 -9.04 5.06
N ILE A 196 2.50 -10.15 5.39
CA ILE A 196 2.20 -11.45 4.81
C ILE A 196 2.05 -12.49 5.92
N LEU A 197 0.93 -13.22 5.91
CA LEU A 197 0.69 -14.34 6.81
C LEU A 197 1.36 -15.58 6.26
N THR A 198 2.52 -15.93 6.83
CA THR A 198 3.27 -17.14 6.50
C THR A 198 2.88 -18.30 7.42
N ALA A 199 3.42 -19.49 7.18
CA ALA A 199 3.26 -20.63 8.09
C ALA A 199 3.78 -20.36 9.52
N ASP A 200 4.74 -19.45 9.68
CA ASP A 200 5.33 -19.06 10.96
C ASP A 200 4.63 -17.86 11.62
N GLY A 201 3.58 -17.32 10.99
CA GLY A 201 2.86 -16.12 11.43
C GLY A 201 3.08 -14.89 10.53
N PRO A 202 2.55 -13.71 10.95
CA PRO A 202 2.65 -12.49 10.18
C PRO A 202 4.09 -11.96 10.14
N LYS A 203 4.56 -11.59 8.94
CA LYS A 203 5.85 -10.96 8.70
C LYS A 203 5.67 -9.65 7.93
N VAL A 204 6.54 -8.68 8.17
CA VAL A 204 6.54 -7.40 7.46
C VAL A 204 7.17 -7.57 6.07
N ILE A 205 6.46 -7.11 5.04
CA ILE A 205 6.98 -6.87 3.69
C ILE A 205 7.60 -5.47 3.62
N GLU A 206 6.85 -4.46 4.06
CA GLU A 206 7.25 -3.05 4.05
C GLU A 206 6.39 -2.18 4.98
N PHE A 207 6.87 -0.99 5.29
CA PHE A 207 6.09 0.06 5.93
C PHE A 207 5.83 1.21 4.95
N ASN A 208 4.63 1.78 5.04
CA ASN A 208 4.31 3.04 4.41
C ASN A 208 3.96 4.07 5.51
N SER A 209 4.37 5.31 5.30
CA SER A 209 4.33 6.39 6.29
C SER A 209 3.11 7.30 6.12
N ARG A 210 2.08 6.78 5.46
CA ARG A 210 0.83 7.48 5.09
C ARG A 210 -0.24 6.46 4.73
N PHE A 211 -1.43 6.97 4.46
CA PHE A 211 -2.53 6.18 3.91
C PHE A 211 -2.15 5.46 2.60
N GLY A 212 -2.68 4.25 2.44
CA GLY A 212 -2.60 3.48 1.20
C GLY A 212 -3.56 4.03 0.15
N ASP A 213 -3.27 3.78 -1.11
CA ASP A 213 -4.16 4.07 -2.23
C ASP A 213 -4.02 2.88 -3.16
N PRO A 214 -5.03 1.99 -3.28
CA PRO A 214 -6.46 2.29 -3.12
C PRO A 214 -7.12 1.92 -1.77
N GLU A 215 -6.37 1.55 -0.74
CA GLU A 215 -6.96 1.03 0.51
C GLU A 215 -7.78 2.09 1.27
N THR A 216 -7.36 3.36 1.24
CA THR A 216 -8.09 4.44 1.92
C THR A 216 -9.52 4.59 1.42
N GLN A 217 -9.74 4.40 0.13
CA GLN A 217 -11.04 4.52 -0.52
C GLN A 217 -12.02 3.43 -0.08
N ILE A 218 -11.53 2.29 0.44
CA ILE A 218 -12.36 1.22 1.01
C ILE A 218 -12.38 1.22 2.53
N ILE A 219 -11.39 1.81 3.20
CA ILE A 219 -11.32 1.92 4.66
C ILE A 219 -12.19 3.08 5.18
N LEU A 220 -11.98 4.30 4.68
CA LEU A 220 -12.63 5.49 5.26
C LEU A 220 -14.17 5.47 5.18
N PRO A 221 -14.81 4.92 4.14
CA PRO A 221 -16.28 4.76 4.14
C PRO A 221 -16.80 3.89 5.29
N ARG A 222 -15.95 3.08 5.92
CA ARG A 222 -16.32 2.24 7.07
C ARG A 222 -16.25 2.98 8.40
N LEU A 223 -15.64 4.16 8.45
CA LEU A 223 -15.55 4.96 9.67
C LEU A 223 -16.91 5.58 9.98
N THR A 224 -17.49 5.24 11.13
CA THR A 224 -18.80 5.76 11.57
C THR A 224 -18.68 6.99 12.48
N SER A 225 -17.52 7.21 13.08
CA SER A 225 -17.16 8.43 13.82
C SER A 225 -16.63 9.54 12.91
N ASP A 226 -16.58 10.77 13.41
CA ASP A 226 -16.02 11.91 12.66
C ASP A 226 -14.49 11.79 12.51
N PHE A 227 -14.02 11.70 11.26
CA PHE A 227 -12.61 11.58 10.94
C PHE A 227 -11.80 12.79 11.43
N ALA A 228 -12.25 14.01 11.16
CA ALA A 228 -11.51 15.23 11.51
C ALA A 228 -11.41 15.41 13.03
N GLN A 229 -12.48 15.08 13.76
CA GLN A 229 -12.47 15.12 15.22
C GLN A 229 -11.50 14.09 15.80
N ASN A 230 -11.51 12.84 15.32
CA ASN A 230 -10.57 11.81 15.78
C ASN A 230 -9.11 12.23 15.55
N ILE A 231 -8.78 12.75 14.37
CA ILE A 231 -7.42 13.25 14.09
C ILE A 231 -7.06 14.43 15.00
N THR A 232 -8.01 15.32 15.27
CA THR A 232 -7.81 16.45 16.19
C THR A 232 -7.51 15.97 17.61
N ASP A 233 -8.29 15.01 18.12
CA ASP A 233 -8.10 14.46 19.47
C ASP A 233 -6.74 13.77 19.60
N ILE A 234 -6.35 12.97 18.60
CA ILE A 234 -5.03 12.31 18.55
C ILE A 234 -3.90 13.35 18.63
N LEU A 235 -3.96 14.41 17.81
CA LEU A 235 -2.95 15.48 17.81
C LEU A 235 -2.92 16.29 19.12
N GLU A 236 -4.02 16.32 19.86
CA GLU A 236 -4.13 16.97 21.17
C GLU A 236 -3.79 16.02 22.34
N GLY A 237 -3.41 14.77 22.06
CA GLY A 237 -3.11 13.76 23.07
C GLY A 237 -4.34 13.25 23.83
N LYS A 238 -5.54 13.57 23.34
CA LYS A 238 -6.84 13.10 23.86
C LYS A 238 -7.16 11.72 23.30
N GLU A 239 -7.99 10.99 24.02
CA GLU A 239 -8.51 9.71 23.53
C GLU A 239 -9.59 9.97 22.46
N PRO A 240 -9.41 9.48 21.22
CA PRO A 240 -10.39 9.64 20.15
C PRO A 240 -11.53 8.63 20.31
N ALA A 241 -12.70 8.92 19.73
CA ALA A 241 -13.88 8.05 19.78
C ALA A 241 -14.06 7.28 18.46
N ILE A 242 -13.02 6.58 18.03
CA ILE A 242 -13.00 5.89 16.74
C ILE A 242 -13.99 4.72 16.74
N THR A 243 -14.92 4.74 15.81
CA THR A 243 -15.86 3.64 15.58
C THR A 243 -15.92 3.28 14.10
N TRP A 244 -16.03 1.99 13.83
CA TRP A 244 -16.11 1.42 12.49
C TRP A 244 -17.39 0.60 12.37
N THR A 245 -17.95 0.52 11.16
CA THR A 245 -19.04 -0.41 10.88
C THR A 245 -18.53 -1.86 10.90
N ASP A 246 -19.27 -2.72 11.60
CA ASP A 246 -19.09 -4.18 11.64
C ASP A 246 -19.87 -4.90 10.53
N LYS A 247 -20.60 -4.15 9.69
CA LYS A 247 -21.47 -4.71 8.64
C LYS A 247 -20.75 -4.80 7.30
N GLY A 248 -20.88 -5.96 6.68
CA GLY A 248 -20.48 -6.22 5.30
C GLY A 248 -19.01 -5.94 5.00
N VAL A 249 -18.70 -5.89 3.71
CA VAL A 249 -17.37 -5.62 3.15
C VAL A 249 -17.47 -4.45 2.19
N THR A 250 -16.52 -3.53 2.29
CA THR A 250 -16.35 -2.43 1.35
C THR A 250 -15.29 -2.85 0.34
N LEU A 251 -15.66 -2.88 -0.95
CA LEU A 251 -14.79 -3.29 -2.05
C LEU A 251 -14.72 -2.16 -3.05
N GLY A 252 -13.57 -2.00 -3.70
CA GLY A 252 -13.49 -1.13 -4.85
C GLY A 252 -12.49 -1.57 -5.91
N VAL A 253 -12.82 -1.21 -7.13
CA VAL A 253 -12.09 -1.57 -8.35
C VAL A 253 -11.54 -0.30 -8.97
N VAL A 254 -10.23 -0.27 -9.17
CA VAL A 254 -9.56 0.82 -9.87
C VAL A 254 -9.70 0.61 -11.37
N VAL A 255 -10.07 1.69 -12.06
CA VAL A 255 -10.00 1.81 -13.50
C VAL A 255 -8.77 2.63 -13.86
N ALA A 256 -7.96 2.11 -14.77
CA ALA A 256 -6.67 2.65 -15.17
C ALA A 256 -6.64 2.97 -16.67
N SER A 257 -5.76 3.91 -17.08
CA SER A 257 -5.48 4.17 -18.49
C SER A 257 -4.74 2.99 -19.11
N ASN A 258 -5.14 2.59 -20.32
CA ASN A 258 -4.49 1.50 -21.04
C ASN A 258 -2.97 1.71 -21.16
N GLY A 259 -2.21 0.68 -20.80
CA GLY A 259 -0.75 0.70 -20.76
C GLY A 259 -0.15 0.96 -19.37
N TYR A 260 -0.94 1.43 -18.39
CA TYR A 260 -0.50 1.47 -16.98
C TYR A 260 -0.12 0.04 -16.50
N PRO A 261 0.98 -0.15 -15.76
CA PRO A 261 1.86 0.85 -15.13
C PRO A 261 3.01 1.41 -15.97
N LEU A 262 3.11 1.01 -17.24
CA LEU A 262 4.13 1.48 -18.19
C LEU A 262 3.70 2.81 -18.84
N ALA A 263 4.00 3.01 -20.12
CA ALA A 263 3.53 4.16 -20.89
C ALA A 263 2.02 4.03 -21.15
N TYR A 264 1.29 5.11 -20.91
CA TYR A 264 -0.15 5.20 -21.13
C TYR A 264 -0.51 6.56 -21.73
N GLU A 265 -1.62 6.59 -22.46
CA GLU A 265 -2.14 7.83 -23.02
C GLU A 265 -3.01 8.59 -22.01
N LYS A 266 -3.07 9.92 -22.17
CA LYS A 266 -3.92 10.83 -21.39
C LYS A 266 -4.97 11.44 -22.30
N GLY A 267 -6.04 11.98 -21.72
CA GLY A 267 -7.10 12.65 -22.48
C GLY A 267 -8.27 11.73 -22.85
N VAL A 268 -8.31 10.51 -22.34
CA VAL A 268 -9.45 9.60 -22.50
C VAL A 268 -10.63 10.14 -21.71
N LYS A 269 -11.80 10.24 -22.32
CA LYS A 269 -13.01 10.71 -21.64
C LYS A 269 -13.40 9.73 -20.53
N LEU A 270 -13.56 10.23 -19.32
CA LEU A 270 -13.99 9.44 -18.18
C LEU A 270 -15.52 9.39 -18.10
N PRO A 271 -16.11 8.28 -17.58
CA PRO A 271 -17.53 8.21 -17.30
C PRO A 271 -17.96 9.30 -16.30
N ALA A 272 -19.26 9.61 -16.31
CA ALA A 272 -19.85 10.45 -15.27
C ALA A 272 -19.77 9.75 -13.91
N LYS A 273 -19.82 10.54 -12.84
CA LYS A 273 -19.92 10.03 -11.47
C LYS A 273 -21.17 9.15 -11.33
N THR A 274 -21.01 8.00 -10.69
CA THR A 274 -22.13 7.10 -10.36
C THR A 274 -23.08 7.72 -9.33
N GLU A 275 -24.35 7.33 -9.40
CA GLU A 275 -25.39 7.68 -8.41
C GLU A 275 -25.69 6.48 -7.49
N GLY A 276 -26.36 6.73 -6.37
CA GLY A 276 -26.78 5.68 -5.42
C GLY A 276 -25.64 5.16 -4.54
N ASP A 277 -25.60 3.84 -4.34
CA ASP A 277 -24.73 3.17 -3.34
C ASP A 277 -23.30 2.88 -3.84
N ILE A 278 -22.95 3.38 -5.04
CA ILE A 278 -21.60 3.30 -5.59
C ILE A 278 -20.95 4.68 -5.49
N ILE A 279 -19.82 4.74 -4.78
CA ILE A 279 -18.99 5.93 -4.68
C ILE A 279 -17.96 5.89 -5.81
N THR A 280 -17.93 6.95 -6.64
CA THR A 280 -16.83 7.19 -7.58
C THR A 280 -15.77 8.10 -6.94
N TYR A 281 -14.54 7.60 -6.81
CA TYR A 281 -13.36 8.41 -6.48
C TYR A 281 -12.55 8.67 -7.73
N TYR A 282 -12.28 9.93 -8.05
CA TYR A 282 -11.36 10.29 -9.14
C TYR A 282 -9.94 10.41 -8.61
N ALA A 283 -8.97 9.88 -9.37
CA ALA A 283 -7.55 9.96 -9.08
C ALA A 283 -6.86 10.82 -10.16
N GLY A 284 -6.26 10.18 -11.17
CA GLY A 284 -5.63 10.85 -12.29
C GLY A 284 -6.64 11.40 -13.30
N ALA A 285 -7.38 12.45 -12.94
CA ALA A 285 -8.37 13.10 -13.79
C ALA A 285 -8.13 14.61 -13.91
N LYS A 286 -8.61 15.22 -14.99
CA LYS A 286 -8.68 16.68 -15.17
C LYS A 286 -9.96 17.05 -15.91
N PHE A 287 -10.46 18.25 -15.72
CA PHE A 287 -11.49 18.79 -16.62
C PHE A 287 -10.88 19.07 -18.01
N ALA A 288 -11.65 18.80 -19.06
CA ALA A 288 -11.37 19.29 -20.40
C ALA A 288 -11.43 20.83 -20.44
N GLU A 289 -10.89 21.44 -21.49
CA GLU A 289 -10.89 22.90 -21.65
C GLU A 289 -12.31 23.50 -21.70
N ASN A 290 -13.31 22.69 -22.08
CA ASN A 290 -14.72 23.07 -22.05
C ASN A 290 -15.31 23.14 -20.62
N GLY A 291 -14.58 22.67 -19.60
CA GLY A 291 -14.99 22.66 -18.19
C GLY A 291 -16.11 21.67 -17.83
N GLN A 292 -16.55 20.83 -18.77
CA GLN A 292 -17.70 19.93 -18.59
C GLN A 292 -17.27 18.46 -18.54
N ASP A 293 -16.38 18.05 -19.47
CA ASP A 293 -15.94 16.66 -19.55
C ASP A 293 -14.77 16.39 -18.60
N LEU A 294 -14.77 15.23 -17.96
CA LEU A 294 -13.60 14.72 -17.24
C LEU A 294 -12.76 13.86 -18.18
N LEU A 295 -11.45 14.07 -18.14
CA LEU A 295 -10.46 13.37 -18.97
C LEU A 295 -9.40 12.70 -18.09
N SER A 296 -8.86 11.57 -18.55
CA SER A 296 -7.72 10.92 -17.91
C SER A 296 -6.49 11.82 -17.92
N ASN A 297 -5.76 11.83 -16.81
CA ASN A 297 -4.53 12.60 -16.62
C ASN A 297 -3.46 11.86 -15.78
N GLY A 298 -3.69 10.59 -15.44
CA GLY A 298 -2.77 9.74 -14.69
C GLY A 298 -3.03 8.26 -14.99
N GLY A 299 -2.15 7.40 -14.47
CA GLY A 299 -2.22 5.96 -14.73
C GLY A 299 -3.46 5.30 -14.14
N ARG A 300 -3.73 5.54 -12.85
CA ARG A 300 -5.01 5.22 -12.21
C ARG A 300 -5.93 6.43 -12.35
N VAL A 301 -7.13 6.25 -12.90
CA VAL A 301 -7.99 7.38 -13.28
C VAL A 301 -9.17 7.57 -12.36
N TYR A 302 -9.86 6.50 -11.99
CA TYR A 302 -10.94 6.52 -11.00
C TYR A 302 -11.09 5.15 -10.36
N MET A 303 -11.87 5.09 -9.29
CA MET A 303 -12.21 3.87 -8.57
C MET A 303 -13.70 3.89 -8.25
N LEU A 304 -14.37 2.76 -8.48
CA LEU A 304 -15.73 2.54 -7.99
C LEU A 304 -15.67 1.76 -6.69
N VAL A 305 -16.39 2.23 -5.67
CA VAL A 305 -16.43 1.64 -4.33
C VAL A 305 -17.87 1.38 -3.93
N THR A 306 -18.13 0.22 -3.34
CA THR A 306 -19.43 -0.11 -2.75
C THR A 306 -19.24 -0.90 -1.45
N THR A 307 -20.26 -0.89 -0.60
CA THR A 307 -20.34 -1.75 0.58
C THR A 307 -21.48 -2.74 0.41
N ALA A 308 -21.22 -4.02 0.61
CA ALA A 308 -22.20 -5.10 0.45
C ALA A 308 -22.02 -6.18 1.52
N ASP A 309 -22.97 -7.10 1.65
CA ASP A 309 -22.92 -8.14 2.69
C ASP A 309 -21.73 -9.09 2.52
N THR A 310 -21.36 -9.40 1.26
CA THR A 310 -20.21 -10.24 0.93
C THR A 310 -19.33 -9.59 -0.13
N VAL A 311 -18.08 -10.05 -0.24
CA VAL A 311 -17.16 -9.65 -1.33
C VAL A 311 -17.79 -9.94 -2.69
N LYS A 312 -18.44 -11.10 -2.85
CA LYS A 312 -19.08 -11.48 -4.11
C LYS A 312 -20.23 -10.55 -4.50
N ASP A 313 -21.02 -10.10 -3.54
CA ASP A 313 -22.09 -9.14 -3.80
C ASP A 313 -21.51 -7.78 -4.22
N GLY A 314 -20.45 -7.32 -3.55
CA GLY A 314 -19.74 -6.09 -3.91
C GLY A 314 -19.15 -6.15 -5.33
N GLN A 315 -18.54 -7.28 -5.69
CA GLN A 315 -18.07 -7.54 -7.06
C GLN A 315 -19.23 -7.41 -8.07
N ASN A 316 -20.34 -8.11 -7.82
CA ASN A 316 -21.49 -8.09 -8.73
C ASN A 316 -22.03 -6.66 -8.92
N ILE A 317 -22.11 -5.85 -7.86
CA ILE A 317 -22.57 -4.45 -7.94
C ILE A 317 -21.62 -3.62 -8.82
N ILE A 318 -20.31 -3.66 -8.55
CA ILE A 318 -19.33 -2.84 -9.26
C ILE A 318 -19.19 -3.27 -10.71
N TYR A 319 -19.07 -4.56 -11.01
CA TYR A 319 -18.87 -5.03 -12.37
C TYR A 319 -20.12 -4.80 -13.24
N ASN A 320 -21.32 -4.97 -12.70
CA ASN A 320 -22.55 -4.60 -13.42
C ASN A 320 -22.61 -3.11 -13.73
N GLU A 321 -22.01 -2.25 -12.91
CA GLU A 321 -21.93 -0.81 -13.18
C GLU A 321 -20.86 -0.49 -14.22
N LEU A 322 -19.68 -1.10 -14.13
CA LEU A 322 -18.61 -0.94 -15.12
C LEU A 322 -19.05 -1.39 -16.52
N ASP A 323 -19.86 -2.44 -16.63
CA ASP A 323 -20.43 -2.92 -17.91
C ASP A 323 -21.34 -1.89 -18.61
N LYS A 324 -21.89 -0.93 -17.85
CA LYS A 324 -22.71 0.17 -18.40
C LYS A 324 -21.87 1.40 -18.79
N GLN A 325 -20.64 1.49 -18.31
CA GLN A 325 -19.76 2.64 -18.54
C GLN A 325 -18.98 2.46 -19.85
N ASN A 326 -18.84 3.55 -20.62
CA ASN A 326 -17.87 3.55 -21.72
C ASN A 326 -16.46 3.66 -21.16
N THR A 327 -15.73 2.55 -21.19
CA THR A 327 -14.35 2.43 -20.70
C THR A 327 -13.34 2.26 -21.84
N GLU A 328 -13.70 2.64 -23.07
CA GLU A 328 -12.77 2.64 -24.20
C GLU A 328 -11.51 3.47 -23.88
N GLY A 329 -10.33 2.87 -24.09
CA GLY A 329 -9.04 3.47 -23.71
C GLY A 329 -8.63 3.26 -22.24
N LEU A 330 -9.46 2.59 -21.45
CA LEU A 330 -9.20 2.23 -20.05
C LEU A 330 -9.25 0.71 -19.86
N PHE A 331 -8.77 0.23 -18.70
CA PHE A 331 -8.93 -1.15 -18.26
C PHE A 331 -9.06 -1.25 -16.74
N TYR A 332 -9.55 -2.38 -16.26
CA TYR A 332 -9.64 -2.75 -14.85
C TYR A 332 -9.56 -4.27 -14.71
N ARG A 333 -9.30 -4.75 -13.48
CA ARG A 333 -9.30 -6.18 -13.16
C ARG A 333 -10.70 -6.72 -12.88
N ASN A 334 -10.97 -7.94 -13.29
CA ASN A 334 -12.27 -8.63 -13.12
C ASN A 334 -12.31 -9.57 -11.91
N ASP A 335 -11.22 -9.63 -11.13
CA ASP A 335 -11.04 -10.60 -10.05
C ASP A 335 -10.75 -9.96 -8.69
N ILE A 336 -10.94 -8.64 -8.52
CA ILE A 336 -10.68 -7.95 -7.24
C ILE A 336 -11.52 -8.57 -6.13
N GLY A 337 -10.86 -9.07 -5.09
CA GLY A 337 -11.50 -9.74 -3.95
C GLY A 337 -11.75 -11.24 -4.16
N SER A 338 -11.39 -11.83 -5.30
CA SER A 338 -11.64 -13.25 -5.56
C SER A 338 -10.94 -14.20 -4.59
N LYS A 339 -9.82 -13.77 -3.98
CA LYS A 339 -9.11 -14.53 -2.94
C LYS A 339 -9.94 -14.69 -1.65
N ALA A 340 -10.83 -13.74 -1.35
CA ALA A 340 -11.68 -13.79 -0.16
C ALA A 340 -12.78 -14.86 -0.21
N ASN A 341 -13.05 -15.43 -1.39
CA ASN A 341 -14.07 -16.45 -1.60
C ASN A 341 -13.53 -17.89 -1.49
N LYS A 342 -12.28 -18.06 -1.03
CA LYS A 342 -11.66 -19.37 -0.81
C LYS A 342 -11.92 -19.90 0.59
#